data_AF-A0A2T7A757-F1
#
_entry.id   AF-A0A2T7A757-F1
#
_cell.length_a   1.000
_cell.length_b   1.000
_cell.length_c   1.000
_cell.angle_alpha   90.00
_cell.angle_beta   90.00
_cell.angle_gamma   90.00
#
_symmetry.space_group_name_H-M   'P 1'
#
loop_
_entity.id
_entity.type
_entity.pdbx_description
1 polymer ?
#
loop_
_entity_poly.entity_id
_entity_poly.type
_entity_poly.pdbx_seq_one_letter_code
_entity_poly.pdbx_strand_id
1 'polypeptide(L)'
;MGNSKYIELREDIGQNVDHFLRGFTLAFAETLVKLPEGATPELSESSAYWVITHLKSKSEAARFVSHLTAETTRDYSALTQALRKQFENTAELEEEQRYAEELFLSLRQRRGQTIDDYIRLAH
;
A
#
# COMPACT_ATOMS: atom_id res chain seq x y z
N MET A 1 -14.83 -12.25 16.10
CA MET A 1 -13.66 -11.40 15.83
C MET A 1 -13.38 -11.49 14.35
N GLY A 2 -13.62 -10.42 13.60
CA GLY A 2 -13.54 -10.43 12.14
C GLY A 2 -12.09 -10.50 11.68
N ASN A 3 -11.82 -11.31 10.66
CA ASN A 3 -10.55 -11.35 9.93
C ASN A 3 -10.31 -9.99 9.25
N SER A 4 -9.79 -9.01 9.98
CA SER A 4 -9.14 -7.85 9.38
C SER A 4 -7.89 -8.39 8.68
N LYS A 5 -7.97 -8.58 7.36
CA LYS A 5 -6.80 -8.85 6.51
C LYS A 5 -5.75 -7.78 6.85
N TYR A 6 -4.70 -8.17 7.56
CA TYR A 6 -3.60 -7.29 7.89
C TYR A 6 -3.00 -6.78 6.58
N ILE A 7 -3.19 -5.50 6.29
CA ILE A 7 -2.46 -4.83 5.22
C ILE A 7 -1.08 -4.59 5.81
N GLU A 8 -0.13 -5.46 5.49
CA GLU A 8 1.27 -5.31 5.89
C GLU A 8 1.99 -4.50 4.82
N LEU A 9 2.71 -3.45 5.22
CA LEU A 9 3.76 -2.90 4.37
C LEU A 9 4.93 -3.90 4.40
N ARG A 10 5.06 -4.71 3.36
CA ARG A 10 6.25 -5.54 3.16
C ARG A 10 7.20 -4.75 2.29
N GLU A 11 8.45 -4.68 2.73
CA GLU A 11 9.56 -4.04 2.04
C GLU A 11 10.03 -4.87 0.82
N ASP A 12 9.14 -5.68 0.24
CA ASP A 12 9.42 -6.50 -0.95
C ASP A 12 9.25 -5.62 -2.21
N ILE A 13 10.08 -5.90 -3.23
CA ILE A 13 9.98 -5.29 -4.56
C ILE A 13 8.53 -5.50 -5.07
N GLY A 14 7.88 -4.41 -5.49
CA GLY A 14 6.50 -4.41 -5.99
C GLY A 14 5.41 -3.95 -4.99
N GLN A 15 5.74 -3.71 -3.71
CA GLN A 15 4.78 -3.13 -2.75
C GLN A 15 4.84 -1.60 -2.73
N ASN A 16 3.78 -0.97 -3.28
CA ASN A 16 3.64 0.48 -3.28
C ASN A 16 3.11 0.99 -1.92
N VAL A 17 3.88 1.86 -1.25
CA VAL A 17 3.46 2.58 -0.03
C VAL A 17 2.10 3.26 -0.20
N ASP A 18 1.75 3.74 -1.40
CA ASP A 18 0.43 4.28 -1.70
C ASP A 18 -0.67 3.22 -1.69
N HIS A 19 -0.42 1.99 -2.13
CA HIS A 19 -1.41 0.92 -2.02
C HIS A 19 -1.69 0.58 -0.56
N PHE A 20 -0.64 0.53 0.27
CA PHE A 20 -0.78 0.36 1.71
C PHE A 20 -1.64 1.49 2.31
N LEU A 21 -1.26 2.75 2.10
CA LEU A 21 -1.96 3.93 2.65
C LEU A 21 -3.39 4.10 2.12
N ARG A 22 -3.62 3.76 0.85
CA ARG A 22 -4.96 3.76 0.24
C ARG A 22 -5.86 2.69 0.84
N GLY A 23 -5.31 1.51 1.14
CA GLY A 23 -6.01 0.45 1.86
C GLY A 23 -6.54 0.92 3.22
N PHE A 24 -5.72 1.67 3.98
CA PHE A 24 -6.16 2.28 5.24
C PHE A 24 -7.26 3.31 5.04
N THR A 25 -7.12 4.18 4.03
CA THR A 25 -8.12 5.21 3.73
C THR A 25 -9.48 4.59 3.41
N LEU A 26 -9.51 3.49 2.65
CA LEU A 26 -10.74 2.76 2.33
C LEU A 26 -11.35 2.07 3.56
N ALA A 27 -10.54 1.40 4.38
CA ALA A 27 -11.01 0.75 5.62
C ALA A 27 -11.55 1.76 6.64
N PHE A 28 -10.91 2.94 6.74
CA PHE A 28 -11.37 4.02 7.61
C PHE A 28 -12.66 4.66 7.11
N ALA A 29 -12.82 4.87 5.81
CA ALA A 29 -14.05 5.42 5.23
C ALA A 29 -15.27 4.55 5.60
N GLU A 30 -15.16 3.23 5.55
CA GLU A 30 -16.22 2.33 5.99
C GLU A 30 -16.51 2.41 7.50
N THR A 31 -15.50 2.71 8.31
CA THR A 31 -15.62 2.81 9.77
C THR A 31 -16.26 4.14 10.16
N LEU A 32 -15.98 5.22 9.42
CA LEU A 32 -16.57 6.55 9.58
C LEU A 32 -18.07 6.58 9.26
N VAL A 33 -18.50 5.81 8.27
CA VAL A 33 -19.93 5.66 7.93
C VAL A 33 -20.73 4.96 9.04
N LYS A 34 -20.06 4.25 9.96
CA LYS A 34 -20.69 3.53 11.08
C LYS A 34 -20.73 4.33 12.38
N LEU A 35 -20.16 5.54 12.43
CA LEU A 35 -20.20 6.38 13.62
C LEU A 35 -21.56 7.11 13.72
N PRO A 36 -22.15 7.21 14.94
CA PRO A 36 -23.38 7.95 15.15
C PRO A 36 -23.19 9.44 14.81
N GLU A 37 -24.24 10.07 14.27
CA GLU A 37 -24.25 11.51 13.97
C GLU A 37 -23.80 12.34 15.18
N GLY A 38 -22.75 13.15 15.00
CA GLY A 38 -22.20 14.03 16.05
C GLY A 38 -20.91 13.54 16.71
N ALA A 39 -20.43 12.33 16.42
CA ALA A 39 -19.08 11.92 16.79
C ALA A 39 -18.06 12.54 15.83
N THR A 40 -17.37 13.61 16.23
CA THR A 40 -16.15 14.08 15.55
C THR A 40 -14.96 13.34 16.15
N PRO A 41 -14.34 12.38 15.44
CA PRO A 41 -13.10 11.82 15.92
C PRO A 41 -12.01 12.89 15.76
N GLU A 42 -11.02 12.92 16.64
CA GLU A 42 -9.70 13.46 16.34
C GLU A 42 -9.09 12.56 15.25
N LEU A 43 -9.57 12.78 14.01
CA LEU A 43 -9.39 11.90 12.86
C LEU A 43 -7.92 11.73 12.51
N SER A 44 -7.12 12.78 12.68
CA SER A 44 -5.70 12.77 12.31
C SER A 44 -4.90 11.86 13.23
N GLU A 45 -4.95 12.07 14.55
CA GLU A 45 -4.17 11.27 15.51
C GLU A 45 -4.65 9.81 15.58
N SER A 46 -5.97 9.60 15.50
CA SER A 46 -6.53 8.25 15.44
C SER A 46 -6.09 7.51 14.17
N SER A 47 -6.15 8.16 13.00
CA SER A 47 -5.73 7.52 11.74
C SER A 47 -4.22 7.24 11.73
N ALA A 48 -3.42 8.17 12.27
CA ALA A 48 -1.98 8.00 12.40
C ALA A 48 -1.64 6.80 13.31
N TYR A 49 -2.29 6.70 14.48
CA TYR A 49 -2.12 5.55 15.38
C TYR A 49 -2.48 4.22 14.69
N TRP A 50 -3.55 4.19 13.90
CA TRP A 50 -3.95 3.00 13.15
C TRP A 50 -2.92 2.58 12.11
N VAL A 51 -2.34 3.52 11.36
CA VAL A 51 -1.24 3.24 10.44
C VAL A 51 -0.07 2.61 11.18
N ILE A 52 0.36 3.21 12.29
CA ILE A 52 1.52 2.76 13.07
C ILE A 52 1.30 1.35 13.62
N THR A 53 0.13 1.05 14.16
CA THR A 53 -0.19 -0.27 14.75
C THR A 53 -0.25 -1.40 13.74
N HIS A 54 -0.47 -1.10 12.46
CA HIS A 54 -0.52 -2.08 11.39
C HIS A 54 0.80 -2.22 10.63
N LEU A 55 1.83 -1.44 10.99
CA LEU A 55 3.18 -1.73 10.53
C LEU A 55 3.64 -3.06 11.12
N LYS A 56 4.24 -3.88 10.27
CA LYS A 56 4.78 -5.17 10.68
C LYS A 56 5.84 -4.94 11.77
N SER A 57 5.69 -5.63 12.90
CA SER A 57 6.62 -5.49 14.02
C SER A 57 8.06 -5.78 13.57
N LYS A 58 8.99 -4.91 13.99
CA LYS A 58 10.43 -4.95 13.65
C LYS A 58 10.78 -4.73 12.17
N SER A 59 9.83 -4.33 11.31
CA SER A 59 10.13 -3.91 9.95
C SER A 59 10.95 -2.61 9.93
N GLU A 60 11.60 -2.31 8.80
CA GLU A 60 12.27 -1.04 8.58
C GLU A 60 11.29 0.13 8.70
N ALA A 61 10.07 0.00 8.18
CA ALA A 61 9.02 1.01 8.36
C ALA A 61 8.65 1.26 9.83
N ALA A 62 8.50 0.20 10.64
CA ALA A 62 8.23 0.33 12.07
C ALA A 62 9.40 1.00 12.81
N ARG A 63 10.66 0.67 12.44
CA ARG A 63 11.85 1.32 12.97
C ARG A 63 11.93 2.78 12.53
N PHE A 64 11.64 3.09 11.27
CA PHE A 64 11.64 4.46 10.77
C PHE A 64 10.66 5.32 11.56
N VAL A 65 9.42 4.86 11.73
CA VAL A 65 8.40 5.57 12.51
C VAL A 65 8.82 5.78 13.96
N SER A 66 9.52 4.82 14.60
CA SER A 66 9.99 5.00 15.98
C SER A 66 11.03 6.10 16.16
N HIS A 67 11.66 6.58 15.08
CA HIS A 67 12.61 7.69 15.10
C HIS A 67 11.97 9.04 14.72
N LEU A 68 10.70 9.06 14.31
CA LEU A 68 9.96 10.29 14.01
C LEU A 68 9.57 11.01 15.31
N THR A 69 9.31 12.31 15.20
CA THR A 69 8.85 13.10 16.35
C THR A 69 7.41 12.76 16.72
N ALA A 70 7.03 13.06 17.96
CA ALA A 70 5.65 12.92 18.43
C ALA A 70 4.68 13.78 17.60
N GLU A 71 5.11 14.96 17.15
CA GLU A 71 4.30 15.83 16.27
C GLU A 71 4.01 15.15 14.93
N THR A 72 5.03 14.56 14.29
CA THR A 72 4.84 13.86 13.01
C THR A 72 4.01 12.59 13.15
N THR A 73 4.15 11.86 14.25
CA THR A 73 3.41 10.59 14.47
C THR A 73 1.97 10.78 14.91
N ARG A 74 1.59 11.98 15.37
CA ARG A 74 0.20 12.36 15.69
C ARG A 74 -0.55 12.98 14.51
N ASP A 75 0.17 13.44 13.49
CA ASP A 75 -0.43 14.02 12.30
C ASP A 75 -0.42 12.99 11.16
N TYR A 76 -1.61 12.56 10.74
CA TYR A 76 -1.75 11.58 9.66
C TYR A 76 -1.13 12.06 8.34
N SER A 77 -1.28 13.34 8.00
CA SER A 77 -0.71 13.90 6.78
C SER A 77 0.82 13.90 6.85
N ALA A 78 1.39 14.34 7.97
CA ALA A 78 2.83 14.37 8.16
C ALA A 78 3.43 12.95 8.17
N LEU A 79 2.78 12.01 8.87
CA LEU A 79 3.19 10.61 8.93
C LEU A 79 3.18 9.96 7.53
N THR A 80 2.07 10.10 6.79
CA THR A 80 1.94 9.49 5.46
C THR A 80 2.93 10.08 4.46
N GLN A 81 3.20 11.39 4.53
CA GLN A 81 4.22 12.02 3.70
C GLN A 81 5.63 11.52 4.04
N ALA A 82 5.95 11.34 5.33
CA ALA A 82 7.23 10.80 5.76
C ALA A 82 7.43 9.34 5.28
N LEU A 83 6.39 8.51 5.38
CA LEU A 83 6.41 7.14 4.89
C LEU A 83 6.58 7.09 3.36
N ARG A 84 5.86 7.92 2.61
CA ARG A 84 6.07 8.04 1.15
C ARG A 84 7.50 8.39 0.83
N LYS A 85 8.01 9.49 1.37
CA LYS A 85 9.36 9.96 1.06
C LYS A 85 10.44 8.90 1.31
N GLN A 86 10.25 8.05 2.32
CA GLN A 86 11.23 7.03 2.69
C GLN A 86 11.07 5.71 1.90
N PHE A 87 9.84 5.32 1.56
CA PHE A 87 9.52 4.00 1.00
C PHE A 87 8.85 4.04 -0.38
N GLU A 88 8.87 5.21 -1.03
CA GLU A 88 8.35 5.38 -2.39
C GLU A 88 9.36 4.83 -3.40
N ASN A 89 9.03 3.66 -3.93
CA ASN A 89 9.84 2.96 -4.94
C ASN A 89 9.32 3.22 -6.37
N THR A 90 8.85 4.45 -6.65
CA THR A 90 8.19 4.79 -7.94
C THR A 90 9.07 4.46 -9.15
N ALA A 91 10.38 4.69 -9.06
CA ALA A 91 11.31 4.37 -10.15
C ALA A 91 11.45 2.86 -10.40
N GLU A 92 11.51 2.05 -9.34
CA GLU A 92 11.58 0.58 -9.46
C GLU A 92 10.28 0.01 -10.03
N LEU A 93 9.14 0.54 -9.59
CA LEU A 93 7.82 0.15 -10.12
C LEU A 93 7.64 0.53 -11.59
N GLU A 94 8.09 1.72 -11.99
CA GLU A 94 8.08 2.14 -13.41
C GLU A 94 9.02 1.29 -14.27
N GLU A 95 10.14 0.83 -13.73
CA GLU A 95 11.05 -0.09 -14.42
C GLU A 95 10.46 -1.49 -14.53
N GLU A 96 9.85 -2.05 -13.48
CA GLU A 96 9.11 -3.31 -13.55
C GLU A 96 7.95 -3.24 -14.54
N GLN A 97 7.21 -2.13 -14.55
CA GLN A 97 6.13 -1.92 -15.51
C GLN A 97 6.67 -1.89 -16.95
N ARG A 98 7.74 -1.12 -17.21
CA ARG A 98 8.39 -1.11 -18.53
C ARG A 98 8.88 -2.49 -18.93
N TYR A 99 9.51 -3.23 -18.02
CA TYR A 99 9.97 -4.59 -18.28
C TYR A 99 8.81 -5.54 -18.60
N ALA A 100 7.70 -5.46 -17.86
CA ALA A 100 6.50 -6.25 -18.11
C ALA A 100 5.86 -5.89 -19.47
N GLU A 101 5.80 -4.61 -19.82
CA GLU A 101 5.32 -4.13 -21.12
C GLU A 101 6.20 -4.62 -22.28
N GLU A 102 7.53 -4.55 -22.14
CA GLU A 102 8.47 -5.08 -23.13
C GLU A 102 8.33 -6.59 -23.29
N LEU A 103 8.20 -7.33 -22.18
CA LEU A 103 7.97 -8.78 -22.20
C LEU A 103 6.65 -9.11 -22.91
N PHE A 104 5.58 -8.38 -22.60
CA PHE A 104 4.28 -8.55 -23.24
C PHE A 104 4.34 -8.28 -24.74
N LEU A 105 5.00 -7.21 -25.18
CA LEU A 105 5.18 -6.90 -26.60
C LEU A 105 6.08 -7.92 -27.32
N SER A 106 6.95 -8.61 -26.59
CA SER A 106 7.79 -9.70 -27.11
C SER A 106 7.03 -11.03 -27.26
N LEU A 107 5.88 -11.19 -26.59
CA LEU A 107 5.07 -12.40 -26.72
C LEU A 107 4.52 -12.50 -28.14
N ARG A 108 4.80 -13.63 -28.78
CA ARG A 108 4.21 -14.01 -30.06
C ARG A 108 3.60 -15.40 -29.93
N GLN A 109 2.40 -15.55 -30.47
CA GLN A 109 1.75 -16.85 -30.56
C GLN A 109 2.66 -17.81 -31.33
N ARG A 110 3.01 -18.93 -30.70
CA ARG A 110 3.86 -19.94 -31.33
C ARG A 110 3.06 -20.75 -32.35
N ARG A 111 3.74 -21.22 -33.40
CA ARG A 111 3.10 -22.07 -34.42
C ARG A 111 2.63 -23.37 -33.77
N GLY A 112 1.32 -23.64 -33.83
CA GLY A 112 0.67 -24.79 -33.18
C GLY A 112 0.08 -24.51 -31.79
N GLN A 113 0.25 -23.29 -31.25
CA GLN A 113 -0.40 -22.86 -30.01
C GLN A 113 -1.84 -22.43 -30.31
N THR A 114 -2.81 -22.88 -29.50
CA THR A 114 -4.19 -22.42 -29.61
C THR A 114 -4.29 -20.95 -29.18
N ILE A 115 -5.32 -20.25 -29.65
CA ILE A 115 -5.55 -18.85 -29.26
C ILE A 115 -5.86 -18.76 -27.76
N ASP A 116 -6.62 -19.71 -27.21
CA ASP A 116 -6.94 -19.74 -25.78
C ASP A 116 -5.70 -19.92 -24.90
N ASP A 117 -4.76 -20.78 -25.30
CA ASP A 117 -3.50 -20.98 -24.59
C ASP A 117 -2.57 -19.78 -24.71
N TYR A 118 -2.65 -19.02 -25.81
CA TYR A 118 -1.90 -17.78 -25.99
C TYR A 118 -2.46 -16.65 -25.12
N ILE A 119 -3.79 -16.51 -25.06
CA ILE A 119 -4.45 -15.49 -24.24
C ILE A 119 -4.19 -15.72 -22.74
N ARG A 120 -4.14 -16.98 -22.28
CA ARG A 120 -3.81 -17.32 -20.89
C ARG A 120 -2.38 -16.99 -20.47
N LEU A 121 -1.45 -16.82 -21.41
CA LEU A 121 -0.08 -16.38 -21.12
C LEU A 121 0.05 -14.85 -21.14
N ALA A 122 -0.95 -14.17 -21.70
CA ALA A 122 -1.01 -12.73 -21.86
C ALA A 122 -1.84 -12.05 -20.73
N HIS A 123 -2.40 -12.82 -19.79
CA HIS A 123 -3.24 -12.40 -18.66
C HIS A 123 -2.77 -13.05 -17.37
#